data_AF-A0A2A4JIH2-F1
#
_entry.id   AF-A0A2A4JIH2-F1
#
_cell.length_a   1.000
_cell.length_b   1.000
_cell.length_c   1.000
_cell.angle_alpha   90.00
_cell.angle_beta   90.00
_cell.angle_gamma   90.00
#
_symmetry.space_group_name_H-M   'P 1'
#
loop_
_entity.id
_entity.type
_entity.pdbx_description
1 polymer ?
#
loop_
_entity_poly.entity_id
_entity_poly.type
_entity_poly.pdbx_seq_one_letter_code
_entity_poly.pdbx_strand_id
1 'polypeptide(L)'
;MDSIKSWTAEDEAIIATNIDATECKRCAVELGYWKDDYISYFIRHADRKAPEINRGYYARVRAMEIFIHQFLERCGTKCQIINLGCGFDTLFWRLKDTTNAVSNFIELDFPAVTSKKCQIIKRNKQLLQKITNEGEDSKF
;
A
#
# COMPACT_ATOMS: atom_id res chain seq x y z
N MET A 1 -5.20 32.86 -4.24
CA MET A 1 -4.07 32.70 -3.30
C MET A 1 -4.51 31.65 -2.32
N ASP A 2 -4.26 30.39 -2.66
CA ASP A 2 -4.63 29.28 -1.78
C ASP A 2 -3.73 29.35 -0.56
N SER A 3 -4.34 29.47 0.61
CA SER A 3 -3.64 29.36 1.88
C SER A 3 -2.94 28.01 1.89
N ILE A 4 -1.61 28.03 2.00
CA ILE A 4 -0.85 26.82 2.33
C ILE A 4 -1.36 26.40 3.69
N LYS A 5 -2.27 25.42 3.72
CA LYS A 5 -2.78 24.84 4.95
C LYS A 5 -1.61 24.12 5.58
N SER A 6 -0.96 24.77 6.55
CA SER A 6 0.06 24.14 7.37
C SER A 6 -0.61 22.97 8.09
N TRP A 7 -0.02 21.79 7.99
CA TRP A 7 -0.43 20.66 8.80
C TRP A 7 -0.19 20.99 10.28
N THR A 8 -1.11 20.56 11.13
CA THR A 8 -0.96 20.69 12.58
C THR A 8 0.00 19.63 13.10
N ALA A 9 0.52 19.80 14.32
CA ALA A 9 1.31 18.76 14.98
C ALA A 9 0.51 17.46 15.14
N GLU A 10 -0.81 17.55 15.28
CA GLU A 10 -1.71 16.38 15.32
C GLU A 10 -1.78 15.68 13.95
N ASP A 11 -1.91 16.43 12.86
CA ASP A 11 -1.86 15.88 11.50
C ASP A 11 -0.52 15.19 11.21
N GLU A 12 0.59 15.79 11.64
CA GLU A 12 1.94 15.20 11.49
C GLU A 12 2.06 13.88 12.26
N ALA A 13 1.54 13.81 13.49
CA ALA A 13 1.51 12.58 14.27
C ALA A 13 0.65 11.49 13.60
N ILE A 14 -0.51 11.87 13.04
CA ILE A 14 -1.37 10.95 12.28
C ILE A 14 -0.64 10.44 11.03
N ILE A 15 -0.02 11.34 10.27
CA ILE A 15 0.75 10.99 9.08
C ILE A 15 1.88 10.03 9.44
N ALA A 16 2.61 10.24 10.55
CA ALA A 16 3.73 9.40 10.95
C ALA A 16 3.34 7.92 11.17
N THR A 17 2.10 7.64 11.59
CA THR A 17 1.63 6.26 11.85
C THR A 17 1.72 5.33 10.64
N ASN A 18 1.74 5.88 9.41
CA ASN A 18 1.91 5.08 8.20
C ASN A 18 3.27 4.36 8.16
N ILE A 19 4.32 5.00 8.68
CA ILE A 19 5.67 4.45 8.73
C ILE A 19 5.70 3.29 9.71
N ASP A 20 5.18 3.47 10.93
CA ASP A 20 5.10 2.42 11.95
C ASP A 20 4.38 1.17 11.43
N ALA A 21 3.25 1.37 10.73
CA ALA A 21 2.49 0.27 10.14
C ALA A 21 3.29 -0.45 9.04
N THR A 22 3.98 0.31 8.19
CA THR A 22 4.81 -0.25 7.11
C THR A 22 6.02 -1.00 7.66
N GLU A 23 6.65 -0.52 8.73
CA GLU A 23 7.75 -1.23 9.40
C GLU A 23 7.28 -2.54 10.02
N CYS A 24 6.14 -2.55 10.72
CA CYS A 24 5.60 -3.77 11.30
C CYS A 24 5.28 -4.80 10.21
N LYS A 25 4.68 -4.37 9.10
CA LYS A 25 4.45 -5.22 7.93
C LYS A 25 5.77 -5.74 7.35
N ARG A 26 6.78 -4.87 7.18
CA ARG A 26 8.10 -5.24 6.64
C ARG A 26 8.80 -6.29 7.51
N CYS A 27 8.83 -6.10 8.82
CA CYS A 27 9.41 -7.07 9.76
C CYS A 27 8.72 -8.44 9.64
N ALA A 28 7.39 -8.47 9.57
CA ALA A 28 6.66 -9.72 9.46
C ALA A 28 6.88 -10.41 8.09
N VAL A 29 7.00 -9.65 7.00
CA VAL A 29 7.36 -10.17 5.66
C VAL A 29 8.76 -10.78 5.65
N GLU A 30 9.76 -10.11 6.25
CA GLU A 30 11.12 -10.64 6.35
C GLU A 30 11.18 -11.96 7.11
N LEU A 31 10.32 -12.13 8.12
CA LEU A 31 10.17 -13.35 8.89
C LEU A 31 9.31 -14.42 8.19
N GLY A 32 8.80 -14.15 6.98
CA GLY A 32 8.06 -15.10 6.17
C GLY A 32 6.60 -15.30 6.59
N TYR A 33 6.00 -14.39 7.35
CA TYR A 33 4.58 -14.49 7.70
C TYR A 33 3.68 -14.42 6.46
N TRP A 34 4.04 -13.61 5.46
CA TRP A 34 3.43 -13.64 4.13
C TRP A 34 4.44 -13.15 3.09
N LYS A 35 4.11 -13.36 1.81
CA LYS A 35 4.92 -12.90 0.69
C LYS A 35 4.50 -11.49 0.26
N ASP A 36 5.47 -10.58 0.21
CA ASP A 36 5.34 -9.23 -0.33
C ASP A 36 6.68 -8.77 -0.91
N ASP A 37 6.80 -8.83 -2.23
CA ASP A 37 8.02 -8.48 -2.96
C ASP A 37 8.18 -6.95 -3.13
N TYR A 38 7.21 -6.15 -2.66
CA TYR A 38 7.11 -4.72 -2.95
C TYR A 38 7.36 -3.84 -1.73
N ILE A 39 7.08 -4.34 -0.51
CA ILE A 39 7.18 -3.53 0.70
C ILE A 39 8.59 -2.97 0.97
N SER A 40 9.63 -3.67 0.51
CA SER A 40 11.03 -3.24 0.65
C SER A 40 11.37 -1.98 -0.15
N TYR A 41 10.57 -1.61 -1.15
CA TYR A 41 10.75 -0.34 -1.89
C TYR A 41 10.32 0.87 -1.06
N PHE A 42 9.38 0.69 -0.14
CA PHE A 42 8.83 1.76 0.69
C PHE A 42 9.59 1.91 2.00
N ILE A 43 10.02 0.79 2.62
CA ILE A 43 10.88 0.78 3.81
C ILE A 43 11.99 -0.26 3.63
N ARG A 44 13.25 0.18 3.76
CA ARG A 44 14.43 -0.65 3.53
C ARG A 44 14.71 -1.61 4.69
N HIS A 45 14.56 -1.12 5.91
CA HIS A 45 14.86 -1.85 7.14
C HIS A 45 13.73 -1.64 8.13
N ALA A 46 13.38 -2.69 8.86
CA ALA A 46 12.44 -2.62 9.96
C ALA A 46 13.08 -3.25 11.19
N ASP A 47 12.90 -2.60 12.34
CA ASP A 47 13.31 -3.18 13.61
C ASP A 47 12.46 -4.42 13.93
N ARG A 48 13.08 -5.38 14.63
CA ARG A 48 12.36 -6.58 15.07
C ARG A 48 11.20 -6.19 15.97
N LYS A 49 9.99 -6.57 15.57
CA LYS A 49 8.77 -6.43 16.37
C LYS A 49 8.49 -7.72 17.15
N ALA A 50 7.78 -7.60 18.26
CA ALA A 50 7.41 -8.75 19.10
C ALA A 50 6.56 -9.78 18.31
N PRO A 51 6.66 -11.08 18.60
CA PRO A 51 5.93 -12.12 17.85
C PRO A 51 4.42 -11.89 17.75
N GLU A 52 3.79 -11.41 18.82
CA GLU A 52 2.36 -11.08 18.88
C GLU A 52 1.98 -9.94 17.94
N ILE A 53 2.87 -8.96 17.74
CA ILE A 53 2.67 -7.87 16.77
C ILE A 53 2.71 -8.43 15.35
N ASN A 54 3.71 -9.27 15.04
CA ASN A 54 3.82 -9.90 13.71
C ASN A 54 2.60 -10.78 13.40
N ARG A 55 2.13 -11.56 14.39
CA ARG A 55 0.91 -12.37 14.27
C ARG A 55 -0.33 -11.50 14.05
N GLY A 56 -0.46 -10.38 14.77
CA GLY A 56 -1.55 -9.42 14.59
C GLY A 56 -1.57 -8.83 13.18
N TYR A 57 -0.41 -8.41 12.66
CA TYR A 57 -0.31 -7.90 11.30
C TYR A 57 -0.55 -8.98 10.24
N TYR A 58 -0.09 -10.20 10.45
CA TYR A 58 -0.42 -11.33 9.57
C TYR A 58 -1.93 -11.55 9.50
N ALA A 59 -2.61 -11.64 10.66
CA ALA A 59 -4.06 -11.81 10.70
C ALA A 59 -4.78 -10.65 9.99
N ARG A 60 -4.35 -9.41 10.23
CA ARG A 60 -4.88 -8.20 9.56
C ARG A 60 -4.74 -8.28 8.04
N VAL A 61 -3.52 -8.52 7.55
CA VAL A 61 -3.25 -8.59 6.10
C VAL A 61 -4.04 -9.72 5.48
N ARG A 62 -4.05 -10.88 6.13
CA ARG A 62 -4.66 -12.07 5.54
C ARG A 62 -6.19 -12.01 5.52
N ALA A 63 -6.80 -11.40 6.54
CA ALA A 63 -8.24 -11.13 6.55
C ALA A 63 -8.65 -10.20 5.39
N MET A 64 -7.91 -9.11 5.16
CA MET A 64 -8.20 -8.19 4.05
C MET A 64 -8.07 -8.88 2.69
N GLU A 65 -7.01 -9.69 2.50
CA GLU A 65 -6.84 -10.46 1.26
C GLU A 65 -8.00 -11.42 1.01
N ILE A 66 -8.46 -12.14 2.04
CA ILE A 66 -9.62 -13.05 1.92
C ILE A 66 -10.86 -12.27 1.48
N PHE A 67 -11.16 -11.13 2.11
CA PHE A 67 -12.34 -10.34 1.75
C PHE A 67 -12.26 -9.78 0.33
N ILE A 68 -11.07 -9.33 -0.09
CA ILE A 68 -10.88 -8.82 -1.46
C ILE A 68 -11.03 -9.95 -2.48
N HIS A 69 -10.42 -11.12 -2.26
CA HIS A 69 -10.58 -12.25 -3.18
C HIS A 69 -12.05 -12.68 -3.28
N GLN A 70 -12.76 -12.80 -2.16
CA GLN A 70 -14.19 -13.12 -2.16
C GLN A 70 -15.03 -12.06 -2.88
N PHE A 71 -14.68 -10.79 -2.73
CA PHE A 71 -15.33 -9.70 -3.46
C PHE A 71 -15.11 -9.82 -4.97
N LEU A 72 -13.86 -10.06 -5.39
CA LEU A 72 -13.50 -10.23 -6.81
C LEU A 72 -14.13 -11.47 -7.44
N GLU A 73 -14.26 -12.57 -6.69
CA GLU A 73 -14.95 -13.78 -7.12
C GLU A 73 -16.45 -13.54 -7.39
N ARG A 74 -17.09 -12.67 -6.59
CA ARG A 74 -18.53 -12.39 -6.70
C ARG A 74 -18.85 -11.29 -7.72
N CYS A 75 -18.04 -10.25 -7.77
CA CYS A 75 -18.28 -9.07 -8.59
C CYS A 75 -17.54 -9.10 -9.94
N GLY A 76 -16.62 -10.06 -10.12
CA GLY A 76 -15.68 -10.07 -11.23
C GLY A 76 -14.61 -8.99 -11.12
N THR A 77 -13.74 -8.91 -12.12
CA THR A 77 -12.61 -7.97 -12.16
C THR A 77 -12.97 -6.56 -12.63
N LYS A 78 -14.17 -6.37 -13.20
CA LYS A 78 -14.73 -5.06 -13.57
C LYS A 78 -15.32 -4.32 -12.36
N CYS A 79 -14.54 -4.25 -11.29
CA CYS A 79 -14.88 -3.57 -10.06
C CYS A 79 -13.83 -2.50 -9.72
N GLN A 80 -14.17 -1.67 -8.73
CA GLN A 80 -13.25 -0.66 -8.19
C GLN A 80 -12.89 -1.03 -6.75
N ILE A 81 -11.64 -0.82 -6.37
CA ILE A 81 -11.19 -0.87 -4.99
C ILE A 81 -10.68 0.52 -4.62
N ILE A 82 -11.19 1.08 -3.52
CA ILE A 82 -10.78 2.38 -2.99
C ILE A 82 -10.14 2.15 -1.62
N ASN A 83 -8.83 2.33 -1.53
CA ASN A 83 -8.06 2.18 -0.30
C ASN A 83 -7.91 3.55 0.39
N LEU A 84 -8.67 3.75 1.46
CA LEU A 84 -8.70 4.98 2.24
C LEU A 84 -7.67 4.93 3.37
N GLY A 85 -6.80 5.94 3.47
CA GLY A 85 -5.64 5.90 4.36
C GLY A 85 -4.64 4.84 3.88
N CYS A 86 -4.29 4.89 2.59
CA CYS A 86 -3.54 3.82 1.94
C CYS A 86 -2.12 3.64 2.49
N GLY A 87 -1.53 4.66 3.12
CA GLY A 87 -0.14 4.64 3.54
C GLY A 87 0.79 4.16 2.42
N PHE A 88 1.76 3.32 2.77
CA PHE A 88 2.59 2.59 1.81
C PHE A 88 2.12 1.15 1.58
N ASP A 89 0.79 0.91 1.59
CA ASP A 89 0.25 -0.41 1.26
C ASP A 89 0.65 -0.85 -0.16
N THR A 90 0.93 -2.14 -0.32
CA THR A 90 1.45 -2.81 -1.50
C THR A 90 0.41 -3.70 -2.18
N LEU A 91 -0.81 -3.74 -1.65
CA LEU A 91 -1.91 -4.60 -2.09
C LEU A 91 -2.15 -4.52 -3.60
N PHE A 92 -2.10 -3.34 -4.21
CA PHE A 92 -2.25 -3.20 -5.67
C PHE A 92 -1.32 -4.14 -6.44
N TRP A 93 -0.02 -4.10 -6.15
CA TRP A 93 0.96 -4.92 -6.85
C TRP A 93 0.78 -6.41 -6.56
N ARG A 94 0.48 -6.77 -5.30
CA ARG A 94 0.21 -8.16 -4.91
C ARG A 94 -1.05 -8.71 -5.58
N LEU A 95 -2.09 -7.88 -5.76
CA LEU A 95 -3.27 -8.24 -6.53
C LEU A 95 -2.95 -8.38 -8.01
N LYS A 96 -2.17 -7.48 -8.62
CA LYS A 96 -1.75 -7.61 -10.04
C LYS A 96 -0.93 -8.89 -10.30
N ASP A 97 -0.22 -9.42 -9.30
CA ASP A 97 0.51 -10.68 -9.43
C ASP A 97 -0.36 -11.93 -9.28
N THR A 98 -1.45 -11.84 -8.53
CA THR A 98 -2.31 -13.00 -8.18
C THR A 98 -3.62 -13.02 -8.96
N THR A 99 -4.08 -11.87 -9.42
CA THR A 99 -5.35 -11.65 -10.11
C THR A 99 -5.09 -10.74 -11.30
N ASN A 100 -5.60 -11.10 -12.47
CA ASN A 100 -5.31 -10.40 -13.73
C ASN A 100 -6.10 -9.08 -13.88
N ALA A 101 -5.88 -8.15 -12.93
CA ALA A 101 -6.36 -6.77 -12.86
C ALA A 101 -7.72 -6.55 -12.18
N VAL A 102 -7.69 -5.77 -11.09
CA VAL A 102 -8.81 -4.93 -10.67
C VAL A 102 -8.90 -3.78 -11.66
N SER A 103 -10.07 -3.53 -12.24
CA SER A 103 -10.22 -2.52 -13.31
C SER A 103 -9.90 -1.09 -12.87
N ASN A 104 -10.03 -0.78 -11.58
CA ASN A 104 -9.64 0.50 -11.03
C ASN A 104 -9.23 0.34 -9.56
N PHE A 105 -8.01 0.71 -9.21
CA PHE A 105 -7.52 0.70 -7.84
C PHE A 105 -7.12 2.11 -7.44
N ILE A 106 -7.92 2.73 -6.58
CA ILE A 106 -7.75 4.11 -6.15
C ILE A 106 -7.17 4.11 -4.74
N GLU A 107 -6.15 4.92 -4.53
CA GLU A 107 -5.54 5.12 -3.23
C GLU A 107 -5.70 6.57 -2.79
N LEU A 108 -6.18 6.77 -1.56
CA LEU A 108 -6.42 8.09 -0.97
C LEU A 108 -5.71 8.18 0.38
N ASP A 109 -4.96 9.25 0.58
CA ASP A 109 -4.28 9.58 1.84
C ASP A 109 -3.93 11.08 1.84
N PHE A 110 -3.32 11.56 2.93
CA PHE A 110 -2.77 12.90 3.02
C PHE A 110 -1.79 13.18 1.87
N PRO A 111 -1.79 14.41 1.31
CA PRO A 111 -0.87 14.78 0.23
C PRO A 111 0.60 14.47 0.50
N ALA A 112 1.04 14.58 1.76
CA ALA A 112 2.41 14.25 2.15
C ALA A 112 2.75 12.77 1.94
N VAL A 113 1.81 11.87 2.29
CA VAL A 113 1.95 10.42 2.16
C VAL A 113 1.91 10.02 0.69
N THR A 114 0.86 10.44 -0.04
CA THR A 114 0.69 10.10 -1.45
C THR A 114 1.80 10.69 -2.32
N SER A 115 2.24 11.93 -2.08
CA SER A 115 3.39 12.52 -2.80
C SER A 115 4.67 11.71 -2.59
N LYS A 116 4.94 11.28 -1.34
CA LYS A 116 6.09 10.43 -1.04
C LYS A 116 5.98 9.07 -1.72
N LYS A 117 4.80 8.44 -1.68
CA LYS A 117 4.52 7.16 -2.35
C LYS A 117 4.76 7.27 -3.86
N CYS A 118 4.20 8.30 -4.51
CA CYS A 118 4.38 8.58 -5.93
C CYS A 118 5.85 8.81 -6.29
N GLN A 119 6.62 9.53 -5.48
CA GLN A 119 8.07 9.70 -5.69
C GLN A 119 8.81 8.36 -5.65
N ILE A 120 8.49 7.48 -4.70
CA ILE A 120 9.08 6.14 -4.58
C ILE A 120 8.73 5.31 -5.81
N ILE A 121 7.46 5.28 -6.22
CA ILE A 121 6.98 4.56 -7.41
C ILE A 121 7.74 5.01 -8.66
N LYS A 122 7.78 6.32 -8.93
CA LYS A 122 8.42 6.88 -10.13
C LYS A 122 9.93 6.57 -10.22
N ARG A 123 10.60 6.41 -9.07
CA ARG A 123 12.03 6.09 -9.01
C ARG A 123 12.33 4.59 -9.14
N ASN A 124 11.34 3.72 -8.97
CA ASN A 124 11.52 2.28 -9.00
C ASN A 124 10.83 1.67 -10.22
N LYS A 125 11.63 1.27 -11.22
CA LYS A 125 11.12 0.71 -12.50
C LYS A 125 10.16 -0.48 -12.29
N GLN A 126 10.45 -1.36 -11.32
CA GLN A 126 9.60 -2.53 -11.05
C GLN A 126 8.20 -2.14 -10.56
N LEU A 127 8.09 -1.10 -9.72
CA LEU A 127 6.80 -0.58 -9.27
C LEU A 127 6.06 0.10 -10.41
N LEU A 128 6.77 0.94 -11.18
CA LEU A 128 6.19 1.74 -12.25
C LEU A 128 5.64 0.88 -13.40
N GLN A 129 6.37 -0.15 -13.83
CA GLN A 129 5.96 -1.04 -14.92
C GLN A 129 4.61 -1.73 -14.65
N LYS A 130 4.31 -2.05 -13.39
CA LYS A 130 3.03 -2.67 -13.01
C LYS A 130 1.84 -1.70 -13.08
N ILE A 131 2.11 -0.39 -13.09
CA ILE A 131 1.09 0.67 -13.22
C ILE A 131 0.93 1.06 -14.70
N THR A 132 2.03 1.26 -15.43
CA THR A 132 2.02 1.83 -16.79
C THR A 132 1.82 0.81 -17.91
N ASN A 133 1.67 -0.48 -17.61
CA ASN A 133 1.37 -1.49 -18.63
C ASN A 133 -0.09 -1.44 -19.13
N GLU A 134 -0.87 -0.44 -18.71
CA GLU A 134 -2.09 0.00 -19.38
C GLU A 134 -1.72 1.20 -20.24
N GLY A 135 -1.91 1.12 -21.56
CA GLY A 135 -1.42 2.05 -22.59
C GLY A 135 -2.03 3.46 -22.56
N GLU A 136 -2.19 4.04 -21.38
CA GLU A 136 -2.61 5.42 -21.18
C GLU A 136 -1.57 6.14 -20.31
N ASP A 137 -1.10 7.27 -20.82
CA ASP A 137 -0.29 8.24 -20.09
C ASP A 137 -1.01 8.64 -18.80
N SER A 138 -0.71 7.95 -17.70
CA SER A 138 -1.26 8.25 -16.39
C SER A 138 -0.64 9.57 -15.92
N LYS A 139 -1.32 10.68 -16.21
CA LYS A 139 -1.02 11.99 -15.62
C LYS A 139 -1.39 11.91 -14.14
N PHE A 140 -0.35 11.79 -13.31
CA PHE A 140 -0.44 12.00 -11.86
C PHE A 140 -0.69 13.47 -11.53
#